data_AF-A0A2W5YQW2-F1
#
_entry.id   AF-A0A2W5YQW2-F1
#
_cell.length_a   1.000
_cell.length_b   1.000
_cell.length_c   1.000
_cell.angle_alpha   90.00
_cell.angle_beta   90.00
_cell.angle_gamma   90.00
#
_symmetry.space_group_name_H-M   'P 1'
#
loop_
_entity.id
_entity.type
_entity.pdbx_description
1 polymer ?
#
loop_
_entity_poly.entity_id
_entity_poly.type
_entity_poly.pdbx_seq_one_letter_code
_entity_poly.pdbx_strand_id
1 'polypeptide(L)'
;MTAATERILRYYGVEVDENELAQIANADAKVGTSPEVMVAALTKLASRFRVLVMTEYRLSYADFLREINDYNRLARYAPKTVGATLIDQQSSTASYPLVCHQMNGELLLEAKTKLNPAYMTTFERNVQTHIERGIPLLWSVQLGLLPEEKLNPHARGGHIRSIVGFNSKTHEIYYSDTWGLGHELKKMPLANAWTITDGLFTLE
;
A
#
# COMPACT_ATOMS: atom_id res chain seq x y z
N MET A 1 -1.45 9.08 -11.69
CA MET A 1 -2.49 9.37 -10.68
C MET A 1 -3.90 9.36 -11.26
N THR A 2 -4.13 9.87 -12.48
CA THR A 2 -5.47 9.98 -13.10
C THR A 2 -6.22 8.65 -13.23
N ALA A 3 -5.63 7.63 -13.85
CA ALA A 3 -6.30 6.34 -14.11
C ALA A 3 -6.68 5.55 -12.83
N ALA A 4 -5.92 5.73 -11.74
CA ALA A 4 -6.14 5.09 -10.45
C ALA A 4 -7.41 5.59 -9.78
N THR A 5 -7.42 6.89 -9.51
CA THR A 5 -8.52 7.61 -8.89
C THR A 5 -9.78 7.50 -9.74
N GLU A 6 -9.65 7.57 -11.07
CA GLU A 6 -10.76 7.37 -11.99
C GLU A 6 -11.42 5.99 -11.85
N ARG A 7 -10.63 4.92 -11.89
CA ARG A 7 -11.16 3.55 -11.85
C ARG A 7 -11.80 3.24 -10.50
N ILE A 8 -11.20 3.75 -9.43
CA ILE A 8 -11.75 3.71 -8.07
C ILE A 8 -13.10 4.43 -8.06
N LEU A 9 -13.15 5.69 -8.48
CA LEU A 9 -14.38 6.49 -8.44
C LEU A 9 -15.49 5.92 -9.33
N ARG A 10 -15.15 5.43 -10.54
CA ARG A 10 -16.09 4.72 -11.41
C ARG A 10 -16.63 3.46 -10.77
N TYR A 11 -15.82 2.70 -10.03
CA TYR A 11 -16.29 1.54 -9.26
C TYR A 11 -17.36 1.96 -8.24
N TYR A 12 -17.18 3.12 -7.59
CA TYR A 12 -18.13 3.71 -6.65
C TYR A 12 -19.29 4.47 -7.32
N GLY A 13 -19.47 4.34 -8.64
CA GLY A 13 -20.58 4.97 -9.38
C GLY A 13 -20.43 6.48 -9.57
N VAL A 14 -19.24 7.03 -9.34
CA VAL A 14 -18.93 8.44 -9.55
C VAL A 14 -18.45 8.64 -10.99
N GLU A 15 -19.21 9.38 -11.79
CA GLU A 15 -18.73 9.87 -13.09
C GLU A 15 -17.65 10.93 -12.88
N VAL A 16 -16.48 10.71 -13.47
CA VAL A 16 -15.34 11.63 -13.35
C VAL A 16 -14.86 12.04 -14.74
N ASP A 17 -14.71 13.35 -14.95
CA ASP A 17 -14.13 13.91 -16.18
C ASP A 17 -12.59 13.79 -16.15
N GLU A 18 -12.00 13.39 -17.27
CA GLU A 18 -10.54 13.28 -17.47
C GLU A 18 -9.82 14.60 -17.17
N ASN A 19 -10.45 15.74 -17.47
CA ASN A 19 -9.88 17.07 -17.16
C ASN A 19 -9.89 17.36 -15.65
N GLU A 20 -10.92 16.91 -14.92
CA GLU A 20 -11.00 17.09 -13.46
C GLU A 20 -9.97 16.22 -12.75
N LEU A 21 -9.78 14.98 -13.20
CA LEU A 21 -8.73 14.08 -12.71
C LEU A 21 -7.33 14.63 -12.97
N ALA A 22 -7.10 15.26 -14.12
CA ALA A 22 -5.83 15.88 -14.48
C ALA A 22 -5.48 17.08 -13.58
N GLN A 23 -6.46 17.92 -13.22
CA GLN A 23 -6.24 19.03 -12.27
C GLN A 23 -5.85 18.55 -10.87
N ILE A 24 -6.34 17.38 -10.48
CA ILE A 24 -6.04 16.77 -9.20
C ILE A 24 -4.68 16.06 -9.25
N ALA A 25 -4.40 15.36 -10.36
CA ALA A 25 -3.13 14.72 -10.67
C ALA A 25 -1.96 15.67 -10.90
N ASN A 26 -2.22 16.96 -11.11
CA ASN A 26 -1.20 18.00 -11.16
C ASN A 26 -0.50 18.25 -9.81
N ALA A 27 -0.92 17.56 -8.74
CA ALA A 27 -0.10 17.36 -7.56
C ALA A 27 0.95 16.25 -7.81
N ASP A 28 2.01 16.65 -8.51
CA ASP A 28 3.35 16.03 -8.58
C ASP A 28 3.56 14.82 -9.51
N ALA A 29 3.83 15.11 -10.79
CA ALA A 29 4.29 14.15 -11.79
C ALA A 29 5.80 13.80 -11.69
N LYS A 30 6.56 14.34 -10.73
CA LYS A 30 8.02 14.15 -10.62
C LYS A 30 8.48 13.34 -9.41
N VAL A 31 7.61 13.13 -8.43
CA VAL A 31 7.89 12.34 -7.24
C VAL A 31 6.83 11.25 -7.18
N GLY A 32 7.23 9.99 -6.98
CA GLY A 32 6.29 8.88 -6.85
C GLY A 32 5.14 9.27 -5.92
N THR A 33 3.91 8.95 -6.31
CA THR A 33 2.66 9.37 -5.66
C THR A 33 2.77 9.19 -4.14
N SER A 34 2.90 10.29 -3.40
CA SER A 34 2.87 10.26 -1.94
C SER A 34 1.45 9.86 -1.51
N PRO A 35 1.29 8.85 -0.63
CA PRO A 35 0.00 8.45 -0.09
C PRO A 35 -0.77 9.62 0.53
N GLU A 36 -0.05 10.58 1.13
CA GLU A 36 -0.57 11.82 1.69
C GLU A 36 -1.28 12.67 0.61
N VAL A 37 -0.62 12.86 -0.53
CA VAL A 37 -1.14 13.67 -1.64
C VAL A 37 -2.39 13.01 -2.24
N MET A 38 -2.38 11.68 -2.36
CA MET A 38 -3.55 10.97 -2.87
C MET A 38 -4.71 10.94 -1.89
N VAL A 39 -4.48 10.74 -0.59
CA VAL A 39 -5.54 10.86 0.44
C VAL A 39 -6.10 12.28 0.46
N ALA A 40 -5.26 13.32 0.38
CA ALA A 40 -5.73 14.70 0.30
C ALA A 40 -6.58 14.96 -0.96
N ALA A 41 -6.14 14.44 -2.10
CA ALA A 41 -6.90 14.50 -3.36
C ALA A 41 -8.24 13.76 -3.27
N LEU A 42 -8.24 12.56 -2.68
CA LEU A 42 -9.45 11.75 -2.46
C LEU A 42 -10.39 12.43 -1.49
N THR A 43 -9.93 12.98 -0.37
CA THR A 43 -10.76 13.74 0.57
C THR A 43 -11.40 14.96 -0.10
N LYS A 44 -10.63 15.69 -0.92
CA LYS A 44 -11.14 16.83 -1.69
C LYS A 44 -12.23 16.40 -2.68
N LEU A 45 -12.03 15.28 -3.38
CA LEU A 45 -13.03 14.70 -4.29
C LEU A 45 -14.26 14.17 -3.56
N ALA A 46 -14.06 13.41 -2.49
CA ALA A 46 -15.11 12.76 -1.71
C ALA A 46 -16.04 13.81 -1.08
N SER A 47 -15.50 14.94 -0.59
CA SER A 47 -16.31 16.07 -0.12
C SER A 47 -17.26 16.65 -1.18
N ARG A 48 -16.89 16.61 -2.46
CA ARG A 48 -17.74 17.05 -3.58
C ARG A 48 -18.82 16.03 -3.91
N PHE A 49 -18.51 14.73 -3.77
CA PHE A 49 -19.43 13.62 -4.05
C PHE A 49 -20.23 13.15 -2.82
N ARG A 50 -20.09 13.81 -1.66
CA ARG A 50 -20.69 13.42 -0.38
C ARG A 50 -20.33 12.00 0.07
N VAL A 51 -19.14 11.56 -0.31
CA VAL A 51 -18.53 10.30 0.11
C VAL A 51 -17.53 10.62 1.23
N LEU A 52 -17.44 9.77 2.24
CA LEU A 52 -16.50 9.86 3.35
C LEU A 52 -15.30 8.94 3.09
N VAL A 53 -14.09 9.47 3.24
CA VAL A 53 -12.87 8.66 3.24
C VAL A 53 -12.60 8.22 4.68
N MET A 54 -12.72 6.92 4.94
CA MET A 54 -12.39 6.35 6.25
C MET A 54 -10.98 5.76 6.22
N THR A 55 -10.24 5.94 7.31
CA THR A 55 -8.88 5.40 7.46
C THR A 55 -8.93 4.15 8.32
N GLU A 56 -8.76 2.98 7.69
CA GLU A 56 -8.76 1.67 8.37
C GLU A 56 -7.38 1.34 8.95
N TYR A 57 -6.33 1.80 8.26
CA TYR A 57 -4.96 1.70 8.71
C TYR A 57 -4.13 2.81 8.07
N ARG A 58 -3.21 3.38 8.85
CA ARG A 58 -2.16 4.25 8.33
C ARG A 58 -0.90 4.03 9.15
N LEU A 59 0.20 3.83 8.46
CA LEU A 59 1.51 3.72 9.10
C LEU A 59 1.82 5.04 9.81
N SER A 60 1.91 5.00 11.14
CA SER A 60 2.36 6.15 11.93
C SER A 60 3.88 6.22 11.98
N TYR A 61 4.43 7.38 12.36
CA TYR A 61 5.87 7.50 12.60
C TYR A 61 6.37 6.53 13.68
N ALA A 62 5.57 6.27 14.71
CA ALA A 62 5.91 5.31 15.74
C ALA A 62 5.93 3.86 15.20
N ASP A 63 4.99 3.51 14.32
CA ASP A 63 5.01 2.22 13.62
C ASP A 63 6.24 2.10 12.74
N PHE A 64 6.58 3.15 11.99
CA PHE A 64 7.76 3.18 11.15
C PHE A 64 9.06 2.96 11.93
N LEU A 65 9.25 3.66 13.05
CA LEU A 65 10.43 3.44 13.90
C LEU A 65 10.49 2.01 14.45
N ARG A 66 9.33 1.42 14.77
CA ARG A 66 9.26 0.01 15.19
C ARG A 66 9.67 -0.93 14.07
N GLU A 67 9.16 -0.73 12.86
CA GLU A 67 9.53 -1.53 11.68
C GLU A 67 11.04 -1.49 11.42
N ILE A 68 11.67 -0.31 11.50
CA ILE A 68 13.12 -0.17 11.39
C ILE A 68 13.84 -1.01 12.46
N ASN A 69 13.38 -0.95 13.71
CA ASN A 69 14.01 -1.67 14.81
C ASN A 69 13.90 -3.18 14.66
N ASP A 70 12.72 -3.67 14.29
CA ASP A 70 12.46 -5.10 14.10
C ASP A 70 13.22 -5.64 12.90
N TYR A 71 13.24 -4.90 11.79
CA TYR A 71 14.08 -5.23 10.64
C TYR A 71 15.57 -5.27 11.02
N ASN A 72 16.08 -4.24 11.71
CA ASN A 72 17.49 -4.19 12.14
C ASN A 72 17.84 -5.29 13.13
N ARG A 73 16.88 -5.76 13.94
CA ARG A 73 17.08 -6.93 14.81
C ARG A 73 17.34 -8.18 13.98
N LEU A 74 16.58 -8.42 12.92
CA LEU A 74 16.79 -9.58 12.04
C LEU A 74 18.05 -9.42 11.18
N ALA A 75 18.25 -8.25 10.58
CA ALA A 75 19.39 -7.97 9.71
C ALA A 75 20.75 -8.11 10.42
N ARG A 76 20.83 -7.81 11.74
CA ARG A 76 22.05 -8.01 12.54
C ARG A 76 22.54 -9.46 12.58
N TYR A 77 21.63 -10.42 12.50
CA TYR A 77 21.93 -11.85 12.59
C TYR A 77 21.77 -12.57 11.25
N ALA A 78 21.40 -11.85 10.19
CA ALA A 78 21.25 -12.43 8.87
C ALA A 78 22.61 -12.85 8.28
N PRO A 79 22.68 -13.99 7.57
CA PRO A 79 23.88 -14.36 6.83
C PRO A 79 24.28 -13.28 5.83
N LYS A 80 25.59 -13.03 5.66
CA LYS A 80 26.09 -12.02 4.71
C LYS A 80 25.61 -12.23 3.27
N THR A 81 25.30 -13.47 2.90
CA THR A 81 24.75 -13.84 1.58
C THR A 81 23.38 -13.25 1.30
N VAL A 82 22.63 -12.86 2.34
CA VAL A 82 21.32 -12.19 2.21
C VAL A 82 21.48 -10.73 1.75
N GLY A 83 22.67 -10.13 1.93
CA GLY A 83 22.92 -8.74 1.54
C GLY A 83 22.12 -7.72 2.35
N ALA A 84 21.69 -8.08 3.56
CA ALA A 84 20.93 -7.18 4.42
C ALA A 84 21.81 -6.04 4.95
N THR A 85 21.30 -4.81 4.85
CA THR A 85 21.96 -3.61 5.40
C THR A 85 21.18 -3.11 6.60
N LEU A 86 21.88 -2.67 7.65
CA LEU A 86 21.23 -2.01 8.80
C LEU A 86 20.76 -0.61 8.37
N ILE A 87 19.54 -0.27 8.75
CA ILE A 87 18.96 1.04 8.52
C ILE A 87 19.37 1.96 9.66
N ASP A 88 20.04 3.07 9.34
CA ASP A 88 20.37 4.08 10.34
C ASP A 88 19.09 4.76 10.84
N GLN A 89 18.88 4.85 12.15
CA GLN A 89 17.73 5.60 12.67
C GLN A 89 17.82 7.10 12.35
N GLN A 90 18.97 7.69 12.05
CA GLN A 90 19.01 9.07 11.53
C GLN A 90 18.38 9.15 10.13
N SER A 91 18.44 8.07 9.35
CA SER A 91 17.67 7.93 8.09
C SER A 91 16.16 7.80 8.32
N SER A 92 15.67 7.69 9.55
CA SER A 92 14.22 7.84 9.85
C SER A 92 13.71 9.28 9.68
N THR A 93 14.61 10.26 9.53
CA THR A 93 14.27 11.59 9.03
C THR A 93 14.07 11.61 7.50
N ALA A 94 14.56 10.58 6.79
CA ALA A 94 14.24 10.36 5.38
C ALA A 94 12.83 9.79 5.24
N SER A 95 12.22 10.01 4.08
CA SER A 95 10.86 9.54 3.83
C SER A 95 10.78 8.01 3.87
N TYR A 96 9.66 7.48 4.37
CA TYR A 96 9.40 6.04 4.45
C TYR A 96 9.75 5.27 3.16
N PRO A 97 9.39 5.76 1.95
CA PRO A 97 9.74 5.07 0.71
C PRO A 97 11.25 4.90 0.50
N LEU A 98 12.06 5.90 0.88
CA LEU A 98 13.52 5.85 0.73
C LEU A 98 14.14 4.80 1.64
N VAL A 99 13.66 4.70 2.88
CA VAL A 99 14.13 3.68 3.82
C VAL A 99 13.75 2.28 3.34
N CYS A 100 12.52 2.08 2.86
CA CYS A 100 12.09 0.80 2.32
C CYS A 100 12.94 0.34 1.13
N HIS A 101 13.44 1.25 0.29
CA HIS A 101 14.33 0.88 -0.82
C HIS A 101 15.66 0.25 -0.39
N GLN A 102 16.07 0.47 0.85
CA GLN A 102 17.31 -0.06 1.42
C GLN A 102 17.08 -1.39 2.15
N MET A 103 15.84 -1.73 2.48
CA MET A 103 15.50 -2.94 3.22
C MET A 103 15.51 -4.17 2.31
N ASN A 104 15.97 -5.30 2.86
CA ASN A 104 15.72 -6.61 2.28
C ASN A 104 14.26 -7.03 2.52
N GLY A 105 13.52 -7.30 1.44
CA GLY A 105 12.09 -7.60 1.53
C GLY A 105 11.72 -8.84 2.32
N GLU A 106 12.52 -9.92 2.25
CA GLU A 106 12.24 -11.15 3.00
C GLU A 106 12.43 -10.96 4.50
N LEU A 107 13.47 -10.22 4.90
CA LEU A 107 13.66 -9.86 6.30
C LEU A 107 12.56 -8.91 6.79
N LEU A 108 12.12 -7.98 5.95
CA LEU A 108 11.00 -7.10 6.30
C LEU A 108 9.69 -7.88 6.44
N LEU A 109 9.44 -8.84 5.54
CA LEU A 109 8.32 -9.78 5.64
C LEU A 109 8.36 -10.54 6.97
N GLU A 110 9.51 -11.09 7.35
CA GLU A 110 9.67 -11.76 8.63
C GLU A 110 9.44 -10.82 9.82
N ALA A 111 9.99 -9.60 9.79
CA ALA A 111 9.80 -8.60 10.83
C ALA A 111 8.32 -8.22 11.01
N LYS A 112 7.62 -7.93 9.90
CA LYS A 112 6.21 -7.47 9.93
C LYS A 112 5.23 -8.58 10.26
N THR A 113 5.58 -9.84 10.02
CA THR A 113 4.66 -10.98 10.22
C THR A 113 4.95 -11.80 11.48
N LYS A 114 6.22 -12.10 11.78
CA LYS A 114 6.58 -12.96 12.92
C LYS A 114 6.81 -12.20 14.21
N LEU A 115 7.41 -11.01 14.14
CA LEU A 115 7.64 -10.19 15.36
C LEU A 115 6.39 -9.41 15.77
N ASN A 116 5.51 -9.12 14.82
CA ASN A 116 4.32 -8.29 15.02
C ASN A 116 3.01 -8.91 14.45
N PRO A 117 2.68 -10.18 14.78
CA PRO A 117 1.54 -10.88 14.16
C PRO A 117 0.18 -10.23 14.43
N ALA A 118 0.05 -9.47 15.54
CA ALA A 118 -1.18 -8.77 15.89
C ALA A 118 -1.58 -7.69 14.87
N TYR A 119 -0.60 -7.00 14.26
CA TYR A 119 -0.87 -5.99 13.24
C TYR A 119 -1.36 -6.63 11.94
N MET A 120 -0.74 -7.74 11.53
CA MET A 120 -1.21 -8.51 10.38
C MET A 120 -2.63 -9.05 10.60
N THR A 121 -2.93 -9.54 11.81
CA THR A 121 -4.28 -10.02 12.16
C THR A 121 -5.31 -8.88 12.08
N THR A 122 -4.94 -7.67 12.50
CA THR A 122 -5.81 -6.49 12.38
C THR A 122 -6.02 -6.10 10.92
N PHE A 123 -4.95 -6.10 10.12
CA PHE A 123 -5.02 -5.86 8.68
C PHE A 123 -5.95 -6.86 7.97
N GLU A 124 -5.79 -8.15 8.25
CA GLU A 124 -6.65 -9.21 7.72
C GLU A 124 -8.12 -8.98 8.06
N ARG A 125 -8.42 -8.68 9.33
CA ARG A 125 -9.78 -8.39 9.78
C ARG A 125 -10.38 -7.20 9.05
N ASN A 126 -9.62 -6.12 8.88
CA ASN A 126 -10.08 -4.92 8.17
C ASN A 126 -10.38 -5.26 6.71
N VAL A 127 -9.49 -5.99 6.03
CA VAL A 127 -9.73 -6.43 4.65
C VAL A 127 -10.96 -7.31 4.56
N GLN A 128 -11.05 -8.35 5.38
CA GLN A 128 -12.17 -9.30 5.35
C GLN A 128 -13.51 -8.61 5.59
N THR A 129 -13.61 -7.78 6.65
CA THR A 129 -14.86 -7.10 7.03
C THR A 129 -15.40 -6.24 5.89
N HIS A 130 -14.54 -5.50 5.19
CA HIS A 130 -14.97 -4.59 4.12
C HIS A 130 -15.30 -5.34 2.84
N ILE A 131 -14.49 -6.33 2.46
CA ILE A 131 -14.76 -7.17 1.29
C ILE A 131 -16.09 -7.94 1.46
N GLU A 132 -16.38 -8.48 2.64
CA GLU A 132 -17.66 -9.16 2.92
C GLU A 132 -18.88 -8.22 2.82
N ARG A 133 -18.68 -6.92 3.07
CA ARG A 133 -19.70 -5.88 2.87
C ARG A 133 -19.81 -5.40 1.41
N GLY A 134 -18.95 -5.90 0.51
CA GLY A 134 -18.89 -5.45 -0.88
C GLY A 134 -18.18 -4.10 -1.06
N ILE A 135 -17.37 -3.67 -0.09
CA ILE A 135 -16.66 -2.39 -0.08
C ILE A 135 -15.17 -2.65 -0.39
N PRO A 136 -14.66 -2.28 -1.58
CA PRO A 136 -13.24 -2.37 -1.87
C PRO A 136 -12.41 -1.41 -1.03
N LEU A 137 -11.17 -1.78 -0.75
CA LEU A 137 -10.27 -0.92 0.00
C LEU A 137 -9.27 -0.23 -0.94
N LEU A 138 -9.05 1.05 -0.71
CA LEU A 138 -7.92 1.79 -1.27
C LEU A 138 -6.69 1.43 -0.46
N TRP A 139 -5.66 0.98 -1.16
CA TRP A 139 -4.53 0.33 -0.54
C TRP A 139 -3.23 1.00 -0.98
N SER A 140 -2.59 1.68 -0.03
CA SER A 140 -1.29 2.29 -0.24
C SER A 140 -0.18 1.29 0.00
N VAL A 141 0.72 1.19 -0.98
CA VAL A 141 1.79 0.20 -0.99
C VAL A 141 3.15 0.75 -1.38
N GLN A 142 4.19 0.06 -0.95
CA GLN A 142 5.56 0.26 -1.42
C GLN A 142 5.99 -0.87 -2.37
N LEU A 143 6.21 -0.51 -3.65
CA LEU A 143 6.62 -1.46 -4.69
C LEU A 143 8.11 -1.81 -4.60
N GLY A 144 8.45 -3.01 -5.07
CA GLY A 144 9.82 -3.47 -5.25
C GLY A 144 10.50 -4.04 -4.01
N LEU A 145 9.75 -4.19 -2.91
CA LEU A 145 10.17 -4.91 -1.71
C LEU A 145 10.08 -6.43 -1.91
N LEU A 146 8.97 -6.91 -2.45
CA LEU A 146 8.69 -8.32 -2.67
C LEU A 146 8.45 -8.61 -4.16
N PRO A 147 8.57 -9.88 -4.60
CA PRO A 147 8.22 -10.27 -5.96
C PRO A 147 6.77 -9.93 -6.29
N GLU A 148 6.54 -9.52 -7.54
CA GLU A 148 5.22 -9.16 -8.07
C GLU A 148 4.76 -10.23 -9.05
N GLU A 149 3.46 -10.57 -9.04
CA GLU A 149 2.88 -11.60 -9.92
C GLU A 149 3.08 -11.28 -11.41
N LYS A 150 3.05 -9.98 -11.75
CA LYS A 150 3.29 -9.47 -13.10
C LYS A 150 4.30 -8.33 -13.03
N LEU A 151 5.05 -8.14 -14.10
CA LEU A 151 5.96 -7.00 -14.23
C LEU A 151 5.16 -5.69 -14.16
N ASN A 152 5.60 -4.82 -13.27
CA ASN A 152 5.00 -3.52 -13.05
C ASN A 152 5.74 -2.49 -13.91
N PRO A 153 5.04 -1.54 -14.57
CA PRO A 153 5.68 -0.46 -15.31
C PRO A 153 6.67 0.33 -14.44
N HIS A 154 6.38 0.44 -13.14
CA HIS A 154 7.30 1.00 -12.14
C HIS A 154 7.86 -0.13 -11.27
N ALA A 155 9.18 -0.25 -11.25
CA ALA A 155 9.85 -1.33 -10.53
C ALA A 155 9.85 -1.14 -9.01
N ARG A 156 9.80 0.11 -8.53
CA ARG A 156 9.89 0.45 -7.10
C ARG A 156 9.16 1.76 -6.77
N GLY A 157 8.77 1.93 -5.52
CA GLY A 157 8.28 3.21 -4.95
C GLY A 157 6.81 3.14 -4.51
N GLY A 158 6.31 4.24 -3.95
CA GLY A 158 4.94 4.32 -3.45
C GLY A 158 3.91 4.18 -4.58
N HIS A 159 2.84 3.44 -4.33
CA HIS A 159 1.73 3.23 -5.26
C HIS A 159 0.41 3.04 -4.53
N ILE A 160 -0.71 3.26 -5.23
CA ILE A 160 -2.04 2.94 -4.72
C ILE A 160 -2.67 1.85 -5.58
N ARG A 161 -3.25 0.87 -4.90
CA ARG A 161 -3.98 -0.29 -5.43
C ARG A 161 -5.39 -0.29 -4.89
N SER A 162 -6.25 -1.13 -5.44
CA SER A 162 -7.55 -1.44 -4.85
C SER A 162 -7.61 -2.91 -4.47
N ILE A 163 -7.87 -3.21 -3.20
CA ILE A 163 -8.19 -4.57 -2.74
C ILE A 163 -9.67 -4.80 -3.02
N VAL A 164 -9.95 -5.83 -3.81
CA VAL A 164 -11.29 -6.15 -4.32
C VAL A 164 -11.77 -7.53 -3.88
N GLY A 165 -10.93 -8.30 -3.19
CA GLY A 165 -11.32 -9.62 -2.69
C GLY A 165 -10.33 -10.18 -1.67
N PHE A 166 -10.80 -11.16 -0.91
CA PHE A 166 -10.01 -11.91 0.05
C PHE A 166 -10.47 -13.38 0.07
N ASN A 167 -9.51 -14.31 0.05
CA ASN A 167 -9.75 -15.73 0.20
C ASN A 167 -9.26 -16.20 1.56
N SER A 168 -10.19 -16.42 2.49
CA SER A 168 -9.87 -16.88 3.85
C SER A 168 -9.33 -18.30 3.93
N LYS A 169 -9.53 -19.13 2.90
CA LYS A 169 -9.01 -20.51 2.88
C LYS A 169 -7.54 -20.55 2.49
N THR A 170 -7.12 -19.67 1.58
CA THR A 170 -5.73 -19.62 1.08
C THR A 170 -4.93 -18.44 1.64
N HIS A 171 -5.57 -17.55 2.42
CA HIS A 171 -5.02 -16.27 2.87
C HIS A 171 -4.41 -15.46 1.72
N GLU A 172 -5.17 -15.32 0.63
CA GLU A 172 -4.80 -14.52 -0.54
C GLU A 172 -5.67 -13.26 -0.64
N ILE A 173 -5.04 -12.13 -0.94
CA ILE A 173 -5.72 -10.88 -1.32
C ILE A 173 -5.81 -10.81 -2.84
N TYR A 174 -6.98 -10.43 -3.35
CA TYR A 174 -7.19 -10.06 -4.75
C TYR A 174 -7.22 -8.54 -4.88
N TYR A 175 -6.48 -8.03 -5.86
CA TYR A 175 -6.34 -6.59 -6.05
C TYR A 175 -6.30 -6.21 -7.54
N SER A 176 -6.73 -4.98 -7.82
CA SER A 176 -6.56 -4.32 -9.11
C SER A 176 -5.44 -3.28 -9.00
N ASP A 177 -4.52 -3.31 -9.96
CA ASP A 177 -3.55 -2.25 -10.18
C ASP A 177 -4.14 -1.21 -11.16
N THR A 178 -3.59 0.00 -11.13
CA THR A 178 -4.15 1.14 -11.84
C THR A 178 -3.55 1.34 -13.23
N TRP A 179 -2.78 0.36 -13.72
CA TRP A 179 -2.03 0.43 -14.98
C TRP A 179 -2.82 -0.02 -16.20
N GLY A 180 -4.11 -0.32 -16.05
CA GLY A 180 -4.99 -0.66 -17.17
C GLY A 180 -4.91 -2.13 -17.59
N LEU A 181 -4.88 -2.37 -18.91
CA LEU A 181 -5.08 -3.70 -19.48
C LEU A 181 -4.05 -4.73 -18.96
N GLY A 182 -4.52 -5.89 -18.50
CA GLY A 182 -3.69 -6.97 -17.95
C GLY A 182 -3.37 -6.83 -16.46
N HIS A 183 -3.80 -5.75 -15.80
CA HIS A 183 -3.57 -5.43 -14.39
C HIS A 183 -4.88 -5.33 -13.56
N GLU A 184 -5.99 -5.79 -14.13
CA GLU A 184 -7.35 -5.68 -13.57
C GLU A 184 -7.59 -6.60 -12.38
N LEU A 185 -6.93 -7.76 -12.38
CA LEU A 185 -7.01 -8.73 -11.30
C LEU A 185 -5.65 -9.41 -11.13
N LYS A 186 -5.12 -9.28 -9.93
CA LYS A 186 -3.92 -9.92 -9.43
C LYS A 186 -4.20 -10.49 -8.05
N LYS A 187 -3.30 -11.35 -7.57
CA LYS A 187 -3.36 -11.87 -6.21
C LYS A 187 -1.99 -11.95 -5.56
N MET A 188 -1.98 -11.90 -4.24
CA MET A 188 -0.78 -12.19 -3.46
C MET A 188 -1.15 -12.74 -2.07
N PRO A 189 -0.20 -13.44 -1.41
CA PRO A 189 -0.38 -13.82 -0.02
C PRO A 189 -0.66 -12.61 0.87
N LEU A 190 -1.55 -12.76 1.85
CA LEU A 190 -1.89 -11.75 2.85
C LEU A 190 -0.64 -11.20 3.55
N ALA A 191 0.32 -12.07 3.87
CA ALA A 191 1.59 -11.70 4.48
C ALA A 191 2.40 -10.73 3.60
N ASN A 192 2.43 -10.98 2.28
CA ASN A 192 3.12 -10.11 1.33
C ASN A 192 2.40 -8.77 1.22
N ALA A 193 1.06 -8.79 1.16
CA ALA A 193 0.26 -7.58 1.14
C ALA A 193 0.51 -6.72 2.38
N TRP A 194 0.42 -7.30 3.58
CA TRP A 194 0.71 -6.58 4.82
C TRP A 194 2.12 -5.99 4.83
N THR A 195 3.11 -6.73 4.33
CA THR A 195 4.51 -6.29 4.32
C THR A 195 4.71 -5.01 3.54
N ILE A 196 4.05 -4.89 2.38
CA ILE A 196 4.17 -3.71 1.52
C ILE A 196 3.17 -2.60 1.87
N THR A 197 2.33 -2.76 2.90
CA THR A 197 1.24 -1.82 3.21
C THR A 197 1.72 -0.61 4.02
N ASP A 198 1.34 0.57 3.54
CA ASP A 198 1.57 1.87 4.20
C ASP A 198 0.24 2.49 4.68
N GLY A 199 -0.88 2.09 4.08
CA GLY A 199 -2.19 2.62 4.40
C GLY A 199 -3.34 1.84 3.77
N LEU A 200 -4.50 1.90 4.40
CA LEU A 200 -5.73 1.23 4.00
C LEU A 200 -6.91 2.17 4.28
N PHE A 201 -7.73 2.39 3.26
CA PHE A 201 -8.82 3.36 3.32
C PHE A 201 -10.07 2.81 2.63
N THR A 202 -11.23 3.30 3.02
CA THR A 202 -12.52 2.97 2.39
C THR A 202 -13.25 4.25 2.01
N LEU A 203 -14.21 4.10 1.11
CA LEU A 203 -15.10 5.16 0.67
C LEU A 203 -16.53 4.75 1.05
N GLU A 204 -17.18 5.52 1.92
CA GLU A 204 -18.55 5.26 2.43
C GLU A 204 -19.51 6.43 2.22
#